data_AF-A0A543ADZ7-F1
#
_entry.id   AF-A0A543ADZ7-F1
#
_cell.length_a   1.000
_cell.length_b   1.000
_cell.length_c   1.000
_cell.angle_alpha   90.00
_cell.angle_beta   90.00
_cell.angle_gamma   90.00
#
_symmetry.space_group_name_H-M   'P 1'
#
loop_
_entity.id
_entity.type
_entity.pdbx_description
1 polymer ?
#
loop_
_entity_poly.entity_id
_entity_poly.type
_entity_poly.pdbx_seq_one_letter_code
_entity_poly.pdbx_strand_id
1 'polypeptide(L)'
;MIGKVEANRVLTAGLAGPGQRAGRAIAYDERRLAELLARPRCTDQTLDAVRPVIVRLGRDRRFDLSQTWEEQAEVVRRNWYVPFLLGMFLDRWGCLGGRRFPLVATVASWVVFGAEVTGHTYDEGTPPAANRSTPPRTFEVEPPGAWFEQIEETWLPLEHGPTVTVWGAPTNGPLREVDWLRGDAEKQKERIEYEKWLRSTPVLRDVAQVGLTSVDAILRAWNAAAPCRPESGRDGAA
;
A
#
# COMPACT_ATOMS: atom_id res chain seq x y z
N MET A 1 11.39 18.69 -4.98
CA MET A 1 12.28 18.66 -6.18
C MET A 1 12.68 17.21 -6.37
N ILE A 2 12.35 16.59 -7.52
CA ILE A 2 12.69 15.18 -7.79
C ILE A 2 14.16 15.02 -8.15
N GLY A 3 14.77 13.89 -7.81
CA GLY A 3 16.17 13.61 -8.13
C GLY A 3 16.38 13.29 -9.62
N LYS A 4 17.63 13.34 -10.09
CA LYS A 4 17.99 13.02 -11.50
C LYS A 4 17.49 11.63 -11.94
N VAL A 5 17.54 10.65 -11.04
CA VAL A 5 17.08 9.28 -11.32
C VAL A 5 15.57 9.26 -11.53
N GLU A 6 14.81 9.96 -10.70
CA GLU A 6 13.35 10.04 -10.78
C GLU A 6 12.90 10.81 -12.02
N ALA A 7 13.56 11.93 -12.33
CA ALA A 7 13.33 12.70 -13.54
C ALA A 7 13.55 11.84 -14.80
N ASN A 8 14.65 11.07 -14.85
CA ASN A 8 14.88 10.17 -15.98
C ASN A 8 13.76 9.12 -16.11
N ARG A 9 13.29 8.57 -14.98
CA ARG A 9 12.21 7.58 -14.99
C ARG A 9 10.91 8.15 -15.52
N VAL A 10 10.54 9.36 -15.10
CA VAL A 10 9.38 10.11 -15.61
C VAL A 10 9.47 10.30 -17.12
N LEU A 11 10.62 10.73 -17.61
CA LEU A 11 10.85 10.97 -19.04
C LEU A 11 10.82 9.65 -19.85
N THR A 12 11.50 8.60 -19.37
CA THR A 12 11.48 7.28 -20.03
C THR A 12 10.11 6.61 -19.99
N ALA A 13 9.24 6.99 -19.05
CA ALA A 13 7.87 6.52 -19.02
C ALA A 13 6.98 7.17 -20.09
N GLY A 14 7.49 8.18 -20.81
CA GLY A 14 6.75 8.87 -21.87
C GLY A 14 5.87 10.02 -21.39
N LEU A 15 6.00 10.45 -20.12
CA LEU A 15 5.15 11.52 -19.55
C LEU A 15 5.33 12.88 -20.25
N ALA A 16 6.50 13.11 -20.84
CA ALA A 16 6.80 14.29 -21.68
C ALA A 16 6.74 13.96 -23.18
N GLY A 17 6.05 12.89 -23.57
CA GLY A 17 6.05 12.35 -24.93
C GLY A 17 7.31 11.53 -25.26
N PRO A 18 7.41 11.02 -26.50
CA PRO A 18 8.53 10.19 -26.92
C PRO A 18 9.84 11.00 -26.99
N GLY A 19 10.91 10.45 -26.44
CA GLY A 19 12.24 11.03 -26.57
C GLY A 19 12.80 10.84 -27.98
N GLN A 20 13.34 11.91 -28.57
CA GLN A 20 13.99 11.87 -29.87
C GLN A 20 15.50 11.75 -29.70
N ARG A 21 16.10 10.75 -30.34
CA ARG A 21 17.55 10.55 -30.25
C ARG A 21 18.30 11.56 -31.12
N ALA A 22 19.06 12.44 -30.48
CA ALA A 22 19.97 13.39 -31.12
C ALA A 22 21.43 13.00 -30.81
N GLY A 23 21.98 12.08 -31.62
CA GLY A 23 23.31 11.51 -31.42
C GLY A 23 23.42 10.68 -30.13
N ARG A 24 24.16 11.18 -29.14
CA ARG A 24 24.33 10.58 -27.79
C ARG A 24 23.34 11.11 -26.75
N ALA A 25 22.55 12.12 -27.09
CA ALA A 25 21.53 12.70 -26.21
C ALA A 25 20.12 12.25 -26.61
N ILE A 26 19.20 12.32 -25.65
CA ILE A 26 17.76 12.20 -25.90
C ILE A 26 17.17 13.59 -25.67
N ALA A 27 16.59 14.15 -26.73
CA ALA A 27 15.86 15.41 -26.69
C ALA A 27 14.38 15.12 -26.45
N TYR A 28 13.73 16.00 -25.70
CA TYR A 28 12.29 15.96 -25.46
C TYR A 28 11.68 17.26 -25.98
N ASP A 29 10.41 17.19 -26.39
CA ASP A 29 9.66 18.36 -26.80
C ASP A 29 9.48 19.31 -25.60
N GLU A 30 9.95 20.55 -25.75
CA GLU A 30 9.93 21.56 -24.70
C GLU A 30 8.52 21.89 -24.23
N ARG A 31 7.55 21.95 -25.16
CA ARG A 31 6.15 22.23 -24.85
C ARG A 31 5.55 21.09 -24.04
N ARG A 32 5.81 19.83 -24.41
CA ARG A 32 5.36 18.65 -23.66
C ARG A 32 5.98 18.59 -22.26
N LEU A 33 7.25 18.96 -22.14
CA LEU A 33 7.91 19.06 -20.83
C LEU A 33 7.28 20.17 -19.98
N ALA A 34 6.99 21.33 -20.56
CA ALA A 34 6.30 22.42 -19.87
C ALA A 34 4.88 22.01 -19.44
N GLU A 35 4.12 21.33 -20.29
CA GLU A 35 2.80 20.75 -19.96
C GLU A 35 2.90 19.79 -18.78
N LEU A 36 3.86 18.86 -18.79
CA LEU A 36 4.10 17.93 -17.68
C LEU A 36 4.43 18.67 -16.38
N LEU A 37 5.29 19.68 -16.41
CA LEU A 37 5.65 20.47 -15.22
C LEU A 37 4.51 21.34 -14.72
N ALA A 38 3.59 21.74 -15.59
CA ALA A 38 2.42 22.55 -15.26
C ALA A 38 1.25 21.74 -14.70
N ARG A 39 1.28 20.40 -14.82
CA ARG A 39 0.21 19.54 -14.30
C ARG A 39 -0.01 19.78 -12.80
N PRO A 40 -1.27 19.90 -12.36
CA PRO A 40 -1.58 20.26 -10.99
C PRO A 40 -1.29 19.11 -10.01
N ARG A 41 -1.10 19.51 -8.75
CA ARG A 41 -1.13 18.57 -7.61
C ARG A 41 -2.55 18.03 -7.45
N CYS A 42 -2.70 16.72 -7.31
CA CYS A 42 -3.97 16.12 -6.91
C CYS A 42 -4.36 16.59 -5.51
N THR A 43 -5.61 17.01 -5.34
CA THR A 43 -6.07 17.52 -4.04
C THR A 43 -6.30 16.38 -3.06
N ASP A 44 -6.01 16.63 -1.78
CA ASP A 44 -6.31 15.67 -0.72
C ASP A 44 -7.81 15.33 -0.71
N GLN A 45 -8.70 16.28 -1.02
CA GLN A 45 -10.15 16.05 -1.16
C GLN A 45 -10.50 15.05 -2.26
N THR A 46 -9.90 15.17 -3.45
CA THR A 46 -10.10 14.23 -4.56
C THR A 46 -9.63 12.84 -4.15
N LEU A 47 -8.46 12.75 -3.49
CA LEU A 47 -7.93 11.47 -3.03
C LEU A 47 -8.73 10.87 -1.87
N ASP A 48 -9.29 11.69 -0.98
CA ASP A 48 -10.16 11.26 0.11
C ASP A 48 -11.52 10.76 -0.40
N ALA A 49 -11.99 11.29 -1.54
CA ALA A 49 -13.20 10.83 -2.21
C ALA A 49 -12.98 9.49 -2.94
N VAL A 50 -11.87 9.35 -3.67
CA VAL A 50 -11.57 8.15 -4.47
C VAL A 50 -10.99 7.01 -3.62
N ARG A 51 -10.09 7.35 -2.69
CA ARG A 51 -9.34 6.43 -1.82
C ARG A 51 -8.62 5.31 -2.56
N PRO A 52 -7.74 5.67 -3.51
CA PRO A 52 -7.10 4.66 -4.34
C PRO A 52 -6.11 3.81 -3.56
N VAL A 53 -5.97 2.56 -4.00
CA VAL A 53 -4.75 1.78 -3.83
C VAL A 53 -3.70 2.41 -4.72
N ILE A 54 -2.59 2.86 -4.13
CA ILE A 54 -1.52 3.52 -4.85
C ILE A 54 -0.34 2.56 -4.96
N VAL A 55 0.04 2.26 -6.19
CA VAL A 55 1.25 1.49 -6.48
C VAL A 55 2.33 2.42 -7.05
N ARG A 56 3.51 2.38 -6.45
CA ARG A 56 4.66 3.17 -6.87
C ARG A 56 5.52 2.29 -7.75
N LEU A 57 5.55 2.58 -9.05
CA LEU A 57 6.43 1.85 -9.94
C LEU A 57 7.86 2.16 -9.50
N GLY A 58 8.64 1.11 -9.24
CA GLY A 58 10.04 1.19 -8.79
C GLY A 58 11.01 1.15 -9.96
N ARG A 59 12.32 1.15 -9.66
CA ARG A 59 13.38 1.06 -10.69
C ARG A 59 13.23 -0.16 -11.60
N ASP A 60 12.78 -1.28 -11.04
CA ASP A 60 12.73 -2.57 -11.72
C ASP A 60 11.46 -2.77 -12.56
N ARG A 61 10.53 -1.81 -12.52
CA ARG A 61 9.30 -1.81 -13.32
C ARG A 61 9.37 -0.68 -14.34
N ARG A 62 9.78 -1.04 -15.55
CA ARG A 62 9.70 -0.13 -16.71
C ARG A 62 8.24 -0.05 -17.15
N PHE A 63 7.80 1.16 -17.41
CA PHE A 63 6.45 1.50 -17.83
C PHE A 63 6.57 2.43 -19.02
N ASP A 64 5.72 2.27 -20.03
CA ASP A 64 5.78 3.04 -21.26
C ASP A 64 4.36 3.46 -21.63
N LEU A 65 4.10 4.77 -21.61
CA LEU A 65 2.79 5.35 -21.92
C LEU A 65 2.39 5.21 -23.40
N SER A 66 3.30 4.82 -24.29
CA SER A 66 2.97 4.56 -25.70
C SER A 66 2.36 3.18 -25.94
N GLN A 67 2.42 2.29 -24.95
CA GLN A 67 1.85 0.94 -24.99
C GLN A 67 0.33 0.94 -24.85
N THR A 68 -0.32 -0.17 -25.22
CA THR A 68 -1.77 -0.32 -24.98
C THR A 68 -2.08 -0.42 -23.49
N TRP A 69 -3.35 -0.21 -23.14
CA TRP A 69 -3.77 -0.34 -21.74
C TRP A 69 -3.48 -1.74 -21.18
N GLU A 70 -3.68 -2.80 -21.96
CA GLU A 70 -3.44 -4.19 -21.55
C GLU A 70 -1.95 -4.47 -21.27
N GLU A 71 -1.06 -3.92 -22.10
CA GLU A 71 0.39 -4.01 -21.92
C GLU A 71 0.84 -3.27 -20.66
N GLN A 72 0.29 -2.07 -20.43
CA GLN A 72 0.52 -1.30 -19.21
C GLN A 72 -0.03 -2.01 -17.96
N ALA A 73 -1.23 -2.59 -18.07
CA ALA A 73 -1.87 -3.35 -17.01
C ALA A 73 -1.02 -4.57 -16.61
N GLU A 74 -0.34 -5.22 -17.55
CA GLU A 74 0.58 -6.33 -17.25
C GLU A 74 1.74 -5.92 -16.33
N VAL A 75 2.30 -4.73 -16.55
CA VAL A 75 3.35 -4.16 -15.69
C VAL A 75 2.80 -3.85 -14.29
N VAL A 76 1.57 -3.32 -14.25
CA VAL A 76 0.92 -2.84 -13.04
C VAL A 76 0.31 -3.98 -12.23
N ARG A 77 -0.01 -5.14 -12.80
CA ARG A 77 -0.79 -6.15 -12.08
C ARG A 77 0.03 -7.09 -11.21
N ARG A 78 1.25 -7.46 -11.63
CA ARG A 78 2.01 -8.57 -11.01
C ARG A 78 2.83 -8.17 -9.80
N ASN A 79 3.23 -9.14 -8.98
CA ASN A 79 4.37 -9.11 -8.06
C ASN A 79 4.38 -8.00 -6.99
N TRP A 80 3.21 -7.68 -6.43
CA TRP A 80 3.10 -6.68 -5.38
C TRP A 80 3.20 -7.29 -3.99
N TYR A 81 4.23 -6.88 -3.25
CA TYR A 81 4.24 -7.17 -1.84
C TYR A 81 3.45 -6.12 -1.07
N VAL A 82 2.22 -6.49 -0.72
CA VAL A 82 1.27 -5.65 -0.01
C VAL A 82 1.53 -5.69 1.51
N PRO A 83 1.49 -4.56 2.24
CA PRO A 83 1.53 -4.56 3.69
C PRO A 83 0.43 -5.45 4.30
N PHE A 84 0.74 -6.19 5.37
CA PHE A 84 -0.16 -7.22 5.93
C PHE A 84 -1.60 -6.74 6.17
N LEU A 85 -1.77 -5.57 6.80
CA LEU A 85 -3.10 -5.01 7.08
C LEU A 85 -3.88 -4.69 5.79
N LEU A 86 -3.20 -4.14 4.79
CA LEU A 86 -3.80 -3.91 3.48
C LEU A 86 -4.11 -5.24 2.78
N GLY A 87 -3.26 -6.25 2.94
CA GLY A 87 -3.51 -7.60 2.46
C GLY A 87 -4.79 -8.19 3.05
N MET A 88 -4.97 -8.13 4.38
CA MET A 88 -6.19 -8.60 5.04
C MET A 88 -7.43 -7.83 4.59
N PHE A 89 -7.30 -6.51 4.39
CA PHE A 89 -8.38 -5.67 3.88
C PHE A 89 -8.78 -6.07 2.46
N LEU A 90 -7.81 -6.24 1.58
CA LEU A 90 -8.04 -6.74 0.22
C LEU A 90 -8.60 -8.15 0.25
N ASP A 91 -8.15 -9.06 1.14
CA ASP A 91 -8.75 -10.40 1.25
C ASP A 91 -10.21 -10.34 1.71
N ARG A 92 -10.52 -9.46 2.67
CA ARG A 92 -11.87 -9.27 3.20
C ARG A 92 -12.80 -8.63 2.18
N TRP A 93 -12.30 -7.74 1.34
CA TRP A 93 -13.12 -6.89 0.47
C TRP A 93 -13.00 -7.19 -1.04
N GLY A 94 -11.92 -7.86 -1.44
CA GLY A 94 -11.43 -7.92 -2.82
C GLY A 94 -12.14 -8.89 -3.74
N CYS A 95 -12.94 -9.84 -3.24
CA CYS A 95 -13.68 -10.76 -4.11
C CYS A 95 -15.11 -11.11 -3.64
N LEU A 96 -15.52 -10.70 -2.44
CA LEU A 96 -16.86 -10.99 -1.93
C LEU A 96 -17.83 -9.88 -2.35
N GLY A 97 -18.47 -10.07 -3.52
CA GLY A 97 -19.66 -9.30 -3.94
C GLY A 97 -19.49 -8.32 -5.11
N GLY A 98 -18.50 -8.51 -6.00
CA GLY A 98 -18.40 -7.75 -7.26
C GLY A 98 -17.98 -6.29 -7.10
N ARG A 99 -17.34 -5.93 -5.99
CA ARG A 99 -16.85 -4.57 -5.72
C ARG A 99 -15.55 -4.30 -6.48
N ARG A 100 -15.39 -3.06 -6.93
CA ARG A 100 -14.24 -2.56 -7.68
C ARG A 100 -13.48 -1.55 -6.82
N PHE A 101 -12.16 -1.64 -6.80
CA PHE A 101 -11.31 -0.74 -6.02
C PHE A 101 -10.43 0.12 -6.93
N PRO A 102 -10.49 1.46 -6.81
CA PRO A 102 -9.60 2.34 -7.56
C PRO A 102 -8.13 2.01 -7.30
N LEU A 103 -7.36 1.78 -8.36
CA LEU A 103 -5.92 1.64 -8.32
C LEU A 103 -5.27 2.71 -9.18
N VAL A 104 -4.24 3.36 -8.63
CA VAL A 104 -3.43 4.35 -9.33
C VAL A 104 -1.97 3.93 -9.29
N ALA A 105 -1.35 3.81 -10.47
CA ALA A 105 0.09 3.64 -10.56
C ALA A 105 0.80 4.99 -10.74
N THR A 106 1.96 5.13 -10.08
CA THR A 106 2.76 6.36 -10.14
C THR A 106 4.22 6.11 -10.48
N VAL A 107 4.82 7.08 -11.18
CA VAL A 107 6.27 7.19 -11.39
C VAL A 107 6.73 8.52 -10.80
N ALA A 108 7.56 8.49 -9.76
CA ALA A 108 7.99 9.70 -9.04
C ALA A 108 6.81 10.63 -8.69
N SER A 109 5.74 10.02 -8.18
CA SER A 109 4.47 10.67 -7.81
C SER A 109 3.59 11.16 -8.95
N TRP A 110 4.04 11.16 -10.21
CA TRP A 110 3.17 11.40 -11.37
C TRP A 110 2.27 10.21 -11.61
N VAL A 111 0.97 10.47 -11.83
CA VAL A 111 0.01 9.45 -12.24
C VAL A 111 0.35 9.01 -13.66
N VAL A 112 0.46 7.70 -13.86
CA VAL A 112 0.77 7.10 -15.17
C VAL A 112 -0.23 6.03 -15.58
N PHE A 113 -1.08 5.55 -14.66
CA PHE A 113 -2.05 4.50 -14.95
C PHE A 113 -3.17 4.51 -13.92
N GLY A 114 -4.38 4.23 -14.36
CA GLY A 114 -5.56 3.99 -13.55
C GLY A 114 -6.20 2.66 -13.89
N ALA A 115 -6.75 1.99 -12.90
CA ALA A 115 -7.53 0.77 -13.09
C ALA A 115 -8.51 0.55 -11.95
N GLU A 116 -9.45 -0.36 -12.16
CA GLU A 116 -10.26 -0.97 -11.12
C GLU A 116 -9.64 -2.32 -10.74
N VAL A 117 -9.30 -2.53 -9.47
CA VAL A 117 -8.95 -3.86 -8.96
C VAL A 117 -10.24 -4.62 -8.67
N THR A 118 -10.40 -5.75 -9.33
CA THR A 118 -11.59 -6.61 -9.25
C THR A 118 -11.34 -7.92 -8.49
N GLY A 119 -10.07 -8.22 -8.23
CA GLY A 119 -9.63 -9.41 -7.51
C GLY A 119 -8.12 -9.41 -7.33
N HIS A 120 -7.61 -10.43 -6.64
CA HIS A 120 -6.17 -10.69 -6.55
C HIS A 120 -5.89 -12.15 -6.25
N THR A 121 -4.71 -12.58 -6.68
CA THR A 121 -4.17 -13.90 -6.38
C THR A 121 -2.81 -13.77 -5.71
N TYR A 122 -2.40 -14.81 -4.99
CA TYR A 122 -1.04 -14.93 -4.50
C TYR A 122 -0.19 -15.64 -5.55
N ASP A 123 1.02 -15.13 -5.78
CA ASP A 123 2.01 -15.83 -6.61
C ASP A 123 2.73 -16.88 -5.76
N GLU A 124 2.11 -18.05 -5.62
CA GLU A 124 2.60 -19.17 -4.80
C GLU A 124 3.94 -19.75 -5.28
N GLY A 125 4.32 -19.48 -6.54
CA GLY A 125 5.61 -19.89 -7.11
C GLY A 125 6.78 -18.98 -6.69
N THR A 126 6.48 -17.80 -6.13
CA THR A 126 7.50 -16.84 -5.70
C THR A 126 7.67 -16.88 -4.19
N PRO A 127 8.86 -17.24 -3.67
CA PRO A 127 9.09 -17.28 -2.24
C PRO A 127 8.85 -15.90 -1.60
N PRO A 128 8.33 -15.85 -0.36
CA PRO A 128 8.24 -14.60 0.38
C PRO A 128 9.63 -13.94 0.46
N ALA A 129 9.70 -12.62 0.26
CA ALA A 129 10.95 -11.90 0.46
C ALA A 129 11.43 -12.10 1.91
N ALA A 130 12.75 -12.04 2.16
CA ALA A 130 13.38 -12.36 3.45
C ALA A 130 12.74 -11.71 4.70
N ASN A 131 12.02 -10.59 4.54
CA ASN A 131 11.34 -9.85 5.61
C ASN A 131 9.81 -9.80 5.45
N ARG A 132 9.21 -10.72 4.70
CA ARG A 132 7.76 -10.77 4.44
C ARG A 132 7.25 -12.19 4.65
N SER A 133 6.12 -12.30 5.33
CA SER A 133 5.49 -13.60 5.64
C SER A 133 4.54 -14.09 4.56
N THR A 134 4.24 -13.27 3.54
CA THR A 134 3.30 -13.59 2.47
C THR A 134 3.96 -13.46 1.10
N PRO A 135 3.63 -14.34 0.14
CA PRO A 135 4.04 -14.20 -1.24
C PRO A 135 3.49 -12.90 -1.85
N PRO A 136 4.09 -12.41 -2.95
CA PRO A 136 3.57 -11.23 -3.62
C PRO A 136 2.21 -11.52 -4.27
N ARG A 137 1.42 -10.47 -4.47
CA ARG A 137 0.10 -10.54 -5.07
C ARG A 137 0.12 -10.12 -6.52
N THR A 138 -0.74 -10.75 -7.31
CA THR A 138 -1.12 -10.29 -8.63
C THR A 138 -2.54 -9.75 -8.57
N PHE A 139 -2.74 -8.50 -8.94
CA PHE A 139 -4.07 -7.89 -9.02
C PHE A 139 -4.76 -8.33 -10.32
N GLU A 140 -6.06 -8.56 -10.24
CA GLU A 140 -6.94 -8.61 -11.40
C GLU A 140 -7.45 -7.18 -11.61
N VAL A 141 -7.28 -6.65 -12.82
CA VAL A 141 -7.54 -5.24 -13.12
C VAL A 141 -8.42 -5.08 -14.35
N GLU A 142 -9.32 -4.12 -14.29
CA GLU A 142 -10.15 -3.63 -15.40
C GLU A 142 -9.85 -2.15 -15.66
N PRO A 143 -10.24 -1.61 -16.83
CA PRO A 143 -10.11 -0.19 -17.12
C PRO A 143 -10.75 0.69 -16.02
N PRO A 144 -10.19 1.88 -15.77
CA PRO A 144 -10.65 2.75 -14.70
C PRO A 144 -12.06 3.28 -14.96
N GLY A 145 -12.83 3.51 -13.89
CA GLY A 145 -14.08 4.26 -13.97
C GLY A 145 -13.89 5.78 -14.10
N ALA A 146 -15.01 6.50 -14.13
CA ALA A 146 -15.06 7.96 -14.29
C ALA A 146 -14.31 8.77 -13.21
N TRP A 147 -13.99 8.15 -12.07
CA TRP A 147 -13.19 8.82 -11.03
C TRP A 147 -11.78 9.18 -11.51
N PHE A 148 -11.24 8.44 -12.50
CA PHE A 148 -9.86 8.59 -12.94
C PHE A 148 -9.62 9.88 -13.71
N GLU A 149 -10.63 10.40 -14.41
CA GLU A 149 -10.56 11.69 -15.12
C GLU A 149 -10.11 12.85 -14.22
N GLN A 150 -10.43 12.77 -12.92
CA GLN A 150 -10.06 13.79 -11.93
C GLN A 150 -8.59 13.70 -11.47
N ILE A 151 -7.90 12.60 -11.77
CA ILE A 151 -6.59 12.27 -11.22
C ILE A 151 -5.54 12.02 -12.33
N GLU A 152 -5.95 11.61 -13.52
CA GLU A 152 -5.08 11.18 -14.63
C GLU A 152 -3.93 12.17 -14.93
N GLU A 153 -4.24 13.46 -15.05
CA GLU A 153 -3.26 14.49 -15.38
C GLU A 153 -2.67 15.19 -14.16
N THR A 154 -2.49 14.48 -13.05
CA THR A 154 -2.00 15.06 -11.79
C THR A 154 -0.72 14.38 -11.28
N TRP A 155 -0.07 15.03 -10.31
CA TRP A 155 0.86 14.36 -9.42
C TRP A 155 0.27 14.20 -8.03
N LEU A 156 0.51 13.05 -7.42
CA LEU A 156 0.01 12.73 -6.09
C LEU A 156 0.92 13.30 -4.99
N PRO A 157 0.35 13.76 -3.87
CA PRO A 157 1.07 14.30 -2.72
C PRO A 157 1.76 13.21 -1.88
N LEU A 158 2.52 12.35 -2.55
CA LEU A 158 3.17 11.19 -1.95
C LEU A 158 4.53 11.59 -1.37
N GLU A 159 4.66 11.47 -0.06
CA GLU A 159 5.96 11.50 0.62
C GLU A 159 6.71 10.17 0.41
N HIS A 160 7.82 9.96 1.12
CA HIS A 160 8.49 8.67 1.20
C HIS A 160 7.50 7.64 1.76
N GLY A 161 7.48 6.43 1.23
CA GLY A 161 6.46 5.46 1.61
C GLY A 161 6.62 4.11 0.93
N PRO A 162 5.81 3.13 1.34
CA PRO A 162 5.86 1.79 0.79
C PRO A 162 5.51 1.80 -0.71
N THR A 163 5.96 0.77 -1.41
CA THR A 163 5.69 0.59 -2.84
C THR A 163 4.19 0.40 -3.12
N VAL A 164 3.42 -0.09 -2.15
CA VAL A 164 1.97 -0.20 -2.20
C VAL A 164 1.39 0.43 -0.94
N THR A 165 0.44 1.33 -1.11
CA THR A 165 -0.29 1.97 0.00
C THR A 165 -1.76 2.17 -0.37
N VAL A 166 -2.60 2.48 0.60
CA VAL A 166 -3.95 3.02 0.35
C VAL A 166 -3.97 4.46 0.85
N TRP A 167 -4.54 5.35 0.05
CA TRP A 167 -4.71 6.73 0.49
C TRP A 167 -5.60 6.80 1.73
N GLY A 168 -5.17 7.56 2.74
CA GLY A 168 -5.85 7.65 4.04
C GLY A 168 -5.62 6.46 4.97
N ALA A 169 -4.85 5.44 4.57
CA ALA A 169 -4.42 4.40 5.50
C ALA A 169 -3.37 4.95 6.48
N PRO A 170 -3.42 4.57 7.77
CA PRO A 170 -2.39 4.95 8.72
C PRO A 170 -1.10 4.18 8.42
N THR A 171 -0.31 4.69 7.49
CA THR A 171 0.99 4.12 7.15
C THR A 171 2.08 4.89 7.87
N ASN A 172 2.37 4.50 9.13
CA ASN A 172 3.58 4.84 9.90
C ASN A 172 4.00 6.33 10.05
N GLY A 173 3.13 7.29 9.72
CA GLY A 173 3.25 8.71 10.09
C GLY A 173 2.27 9.10 11.20
N PRO A 174 2.33 10.32 11.77
CA PRO A 174 1.34 10.76 12.75
C PRO A 174 -0.04 10.62 12.13
N LEU A 175 -0.94 9.96 12.88
CA LEU A 175 -2.32 9.69 12.51
C LEU A 175 -2.94 10.96 11.94
N ARG A 176 -3.06 11.07 10.61
CA ARG A 176 -4.04 11.98 10.02
C ARG A 176 -5.38 11.46 10.54
N GLU A 177 -6.12 12.30 11.27
CA GLU A 177 -7.46 11.97 11.75
C GLU A 177 -8.35 11.72 10.53
N VAL A 178 -8.40 10.47 10.10
CA VAL A 178 -9.36 9.98 9.13
C VAL A 178 -10.23 8.97 9.87
N ASP A 179 -11.53 9.27 9.93
CA ASP A 179 -12.54 8.73 10.85
C ASP A 179 -12.92 7.24 10.64
N TRP A 180 -12.08 6.44 9.98
CA TRP A 180 -12.36 5.04 9.63
C TRP A 180 -11.97 4.06 10.72
N LEU A 181 -11.19 4.51 11.71
CA LEU A 181 -10.50 3.64 12.66
C LEU A 181 -10.71 4.03 14.13
N ARG A 182 -11.45 5.08 14.49
CA ARG A 182 -11.53 5.50 15.90
C ARG A 182 -12.07 4.39 16.83
N GLY A 183 -13.03 3.60 16.37
CA GLY A 183 -13.59 2.47 17.13
C GLY A 183 -12.71 1.22 17.17
N ASP A 184 -11.90 0.98 16.13
CA ASP A 184 -11.08 -0.25 16.01
C ASP A 184 -9.61 -0.02 16.39
N ALA A 185 -9.09 1.20 16.27
CA ALA A 185 -7.71 1.55 16.61
C ALA A 185 -7.45 1.49 18.11
N GLU A 186 -8.40 1.88 18.97
CA GLU A 186 -8.25 1.70 20.42
C GLU A 186 -8.24 0.22 20.80
N LYS A 187 -9.16 -0.58 20.24
CA LYS A 187 -9.19 -2.05 20.44
C LYS A 187 -7.95 -2.73 19.89
N GLN A 188 -7.42 -2.27 18.76
CA GLN A 188 -6.19 -2.80 18.16
C GLN A 188 -4.95 -2.37 18.95
N LYS A 189 -4.91 -1.14 19.47
CA LYS A 189 -3.84 -0.67 20.36
C LYS A 189 -3.82 -1.49 21.64
N GLU A 190 -4.97 -1.70 22.27
CA GLU A 190 -5.09 -2.58 23.45
C GLU A 190 -4.63 -4.01 23.14
N ARG A 191 -5.00 -4.55 21.97
CA ARG A 191 -4.57 -5.90 21.55
C ARG A 191 -3.06 -5.98 21.30
N ILE A 192 -2.46 -4.98 20.67
CA ILE A 192 -1.01 -4.94 20.41
C ILE A 192 -0.22 -4.72 21.70
N GLU A 193 -0.68 -3.86 22.59
CA GLU A 193 -0.08 -3.66 23.92
C GLU A 193 -0.20 -4.94 24.76
N TYR A 194 -1.33 -5.63 24.69
CA TYR A 194 -1.51 -6.94 25.32
C TYR A 194 -0.57 -8.01 24.73
N GLU A 195 -0.43 -8.09 23.40
CA GLU A 195 0.48 -9.04 22.74
C GLU A 195 1.96 -8.73 23.03
N LYS A 196 2.34 -7.44 23.10
CA LYS A 196 3.68 -7.03 23.52
C LYS A 196 3.93 -7.36 24.98
N TRP A 197 2.94 -7.10 25.85
CA TRP A 197 3.00 -7.46 27.27
C TRP A 197 3.18 -8.97 27.46
N LEU A 198 2.41 -9.79 26.73
CA LEU A 198 2.56 -11.25 26.72
C LEU A 198 4.00 -11.66 26.35
N ARG A 199 4.58 -11.07 25.30
CA ARG A 199 5.96 -11.37 24.88
C ARG A 199 7.03 -10.88 25.85
N SER A 200 6.76 -9.83 26.62
CA SER A 200 7.68 -9.28 27.63
C SER A 200 7.53 -9.92 29.01
N THR A 201 6.46 -10.68 29.25
CA THR A 201 6.19 -11.27 30.56
C THR A 201 7.06 -12.53 30.74
N PRO A 202 7.91 -12.61 31.79
CA PRO A 202 8.87 -13.71 31.98
C PRO A 202 8.23 -15.10 32.00
N VAL A 203 6.97 -15.21 32.43
CA VAL A 203 6.20 -16.46 32.54
C VAL A 203 5.98 -17.15 31.18
N LEU A 204 6.01 -16.41 30.07
CA LEU A 204 5.85 -16.99 28.72
C LEU A 204 7.16 -17.47 28.09
N ARG A 205 8.32 -17.16 28.69
CA ARG A 205 9.61 -17.70 28.24
C ARG A 205 9.68 -19.21 28.50
N ASP A 206 9.06 -19.68 29.58
CA ASP A 206 9.06 -21.08 29.97
C ASP A 206 8.01 -21.91 29.19
N VAL A 207 6.90 -21.31 28.75
CA VAL A 207 5.88 -22.00 27.93
C VAL A 207 6.38 -22.25 26.51
N ALA A 208 7.21 -21.36 25.95
CA ALA A 208 7.85 -21.58 24.66
C ALA A 208 8.82 -22.77 24.65
N GLN A 209 9.36 -23.17 25.82
CA GLN A 209 10.20 -24.36 25.97
C GLN A 209 9.41 -25.68 25.93
N VAL A 210 8.08 -25.67 26.09
CA VAL A 210 7.24 -26.88 26.14
C VAL A 210 6.73 -27.31 24.74
N GLY A 211 7.20 -26.66 23.66
CA GLY A 211 6.95 -27.15 22.30
C GLY A 211 5.50 -27.02 21.80
N LEU A 212 4.71 -26.12 22.38
CA LEU A 212 3.36 -25.83 21.89
C LEU A 212 3.42 -24.88 20.69
N THR A 213 3.39 -25.43 19.47
CA THR A 213 3.47 -24.69 18.20
C THR A 213 2.12 -24.14 17.70
N SER A 214 1.03 -24.36 18.45
CA SER A 214 -0.32 -23.88 18.10
C SER A 214 -0.82 -22.84 19.09
N VAL A 215 -1.23 -21.68 18.57
CA VAL A 215 -1.84 -20.56 19.32
C VAL A 215 -3.06 -21.03 20.12
N ASP A 216 -3.86 -21.95 19.60
CA ASP A 216 -5.04 -22.49 20.27
C ASP A 216 -4.70 -23.43 21.44
N ALA A 217 -3.53 -24.07 21.42
CA ALA A 217 -3.05 -24.89 22.52
C ALA A 217 -2.53 -24.03 23.68
N ILE A 218 -1.84 -22.92 23.35
CA ILE A 218 -1.38 -21.92 24.30
C ILE A 218 -2.58 -21.26 25.00
N LEU A 219 -3.62 -20.86 24.25
CA LEU A 219 -4.83 -20.24 24.81
C LEU A 219 -5.62 -21.19 25.74
N ARG A 220 -5.66 -22.50 25.42
CA ARG A 220 -6.33 -23.50 26.26
C ARG A 220 -5.59 -23.80 27.56
N ALA A 221 -4.26 -23.94 27.50
CA ALA A 221 -3.44 -24.11 28.69
C ALA A 221 -3.50 -22.87 29.61
N TRP A 222 -3.59 -21.69 29.00
CA TRP A 222 -3.72 -20.42 29.71
C TRP A 222 -5.06 -20.28 30.45
N ASN A 223 -6.18 -20.61 29.81
CA ASN A 223 -7.51 -20.49 30.45
C ASN A 223 -7.67 -21.38 31.69
N ALA A 224 -6.90 -22.48 31.81
CA ALA A 224 -6.95 -23.36 32.97
C ALA A 224 -6.16 -22.82 34.19
N ALA A 225 -5.26 -21.85 34.00
CA ALA A 225 -4.30 -21.42 35.03
C ALA A 225 -4.06 -19.89 35.11
N ALA A 226 -4.81 -19.06 34.36
CA ALA A 226 -4.57 -17.62 34.31
C ALA A 226 -4.87 -16.94 35.65
N PRO A 227 -3.92 -16.17 36.24
CA PRO A 227 -4.20 -15.31 37.37
C PRO A 227 -5.11 -14.14 36.97
N CYS A 228 -5.91 -13.65 37.90
CA CYS A 228 -6.82 -12.53 37.66
C CYS A 228 -6.05 -11.27 37.23
N ARG A 229 -6.57 -10.57 36.20
CA ARG A 229 -6.07 -9.25 35.79
C ARG A 229 -6.11 -8.30 36.99
N PRO A 230 -5.06 -7.50 37.26
CA PRO A 230 -5.16 -6.44 38.25
C PRO A 230 -6.13 -5.37 37.72
N GLU A 231 -7.13 -5.04 38.54
CA GLU A 231 -7.98 -3.89 38.29
C GLU A 231 -7.10 -2.64 38.29
N SER A 232 -7.10 -1.90 37.19
CA SER A 232 -6.53 -0.57 37.13
C SER A 232 -7.37 0.34 38.03
N GLY A 233 -6.96 0.47 39.30
CA GLY A 233 -7.55 1.40 40.25
C GLY A 233 -7.48 2.83 39.71
N ARG A 234 -8.63 3.35 39.31
CA ARG A 234 -8.94 4.78 39.45
C ARG A 234 -9.57 4.94 40.82
N ASP A 235 -8.75 5.08 41.84
CA ASP A 235 -9.16 5.81 43.04
C ASP A 235 -8.16 6.94 43.24
N GLY A 236 -8.65 8.13 42.88
CA GLY A 236 -7.96 9.38 43.11
C GLY A 236 -7.92 9.69 44.59
N ALA A 237 -6.81 10.29 44.99
CA ALA A 237 -6.67 10.96 46.27
C ALA A 237 -7.77 12.01 46.45
N ALA A 238 -8.46 11.92 47.59
CA ALA A 238 -8.89 13.05 48.42
C ALA A 238 -8.89 12.56 49.87
#